data_AF-A0A1Y3AU15-F1
#
_entry.id   AF-A0A1Y3AU15-F1
#
_cell.length_a   1.000
_cell.length_b   1.000
_cell.length_c   1.000
_cell.angle_alpha   90.00
_cell.angle_beta   90.00
_cell.angle_gamma   90.00
#
_symmetry.space_group_name_H-M   'P 1'
#
loop_
_entity.id
_entity.type
_entity.pdbx_description
1 polymer ?
#
loop_
_entity_poly.entity_id
_entity_poly.type
_entity_poly.pdbx_seq_one_letter_code
_entity_poly.pdbx_strand_id
1 'polypeptide(L)'
;MSANNDFTFQVEFAVLMKCDACRVKIVEELSHLPSVHIDEISVADQRLVLRLNESSPSAFEIQNLLENKLQLNTIIRGAGDFVAAVSEIRGSSRYPGVFGVARFVQNEHKQCLFDAVIAGLIDSSYNIGIHEYGDLSDSDLKSIGDEIFNISTDIQSIDGKLSVKKKIENLDIATKIGQSLAITNKNDGDIIGAGVIARASKIMNNLKKVCACSGRTLWEERQIIDGKQF
;
A
#
# COMPACT_ATOMS: atom_id res chain seq x y z
N MET A 1 -5.17 29.66 32.56
CA MET A 1 -5.20 28.22 32.25
C MET A 1 -5.48 28.12 30.76
N SER A 2 -4.41 28.11 29.95
CA SER A 2 -4.52 27.90 28.51
C SER A 2 -4.91 26.44 28.28
N ALA A 3 -6.03 26.22 27.62
CA ALA A 3 -6.37 24.91 27.09
C ALA A 3 -5.28 24.52 26.08
N ASN A 4 -4.41 23.58 26.44
CA ASN A 4 -3.61 22.86 25.44
C ASN A 4 -4.61 22.06 24.61
N ASN A 5 -4.95 22.62 23.46
CA ASN A 5 -5.71 21.90 22.45
C ASN A 5 -4.71 20.99 21.75
N ASP A 6 -4.32 19.89 22.41
CA ASP A 6 -3.42 18.90 21.83
C ASP A 6 -4.10 18.35 20.58
N PHE A 7 -3.57 18.73 19.42
CA PHE A 7 -4.07 18.25 18.14
C PHE A 7 -3.88 16.74 18.10
N THR A 8 -5.00 16.01 18.03
CA THR A 8 -5.00 14.56 17.91
C THR A 8 -5.60 14.15 16.57
N PHE A 9 -5.07 13.06 16.01
CA PHE A 9 -5.59 12.47 14.80
C PHE A 9 -5.64 10.95 14.93
N GLN A 10 -6.53 10.31 14.18
CA GLN A 10 -6.67 8.86 14.18
C GLN A 10 -5.96 8.25 12.98
N VAL A 11 -5.43 7.04 13.17
CA VAL A 11 -4.83 6.18 12.15
C VAL A 11 -5.50 4.81 12.20
N GLU A 12 -5.88 4.30 11.03
CA GLU A 12 -6.38 2.93 10.90
C GLU A 12 -5.36 2.05 10.18
N PHE A 13 -5.11 0.89 10.80
CA PHE A 13 -4.32 -0.20 10.24
C PHE A 13 -5.20 -1.43 10.03
N ALA A 14 -5.01 -2.09 8.88
CA ALA A 14 -5.35 -3.50 8.72
C ALA A 14 -4.16 -4.31 9.24
N VAL A 15 -4.35 -5.12 10.28
CA VAL A 15 -3.28 -5.93 10.88
C VAL A 15 -3.68 -7.39 10.83
N LEU A 16 -2.82 -8.24 10.28
CA LEU A 16 -3.05 -9.68 10.18
C LEU A 16 -2.88 -10.36 11.54
N MET A 17 -3.94 -10.35 12.35
CA MET A 17 -4.00 -10.96 13.68
C MET A 17 -4.61 -12.37 13.60
N LYS A 18 -3.78 -13.41 13.73
CA LYS A 18 -4.27 -14.81 13.64
C LYS A 18 -5.06 -15.25 14.87
N CYS A 19 -4.80 -14.64 16.02
CA CYS A 19 -5.44 -14.99 17.28
C CYS A 19 -5.28 -13.85 18.31
N ASP A 20 -5.84 -14.06 19.50
CA ASP A 20 -5.79 -13.11 20.60
C ASP A 20 -4.37 -12.79 21.09
N ALA A 21 -3.44 -13.74 20.96
CA ALA A 21 -2.04 -13.50 21.31
C ALA A 21 -1.41 -12.39 20.45
N CYS A 22 -1.86 -12.19 19.20
CA CYS A 22 -1.43 -11.06 18.38
C CYS A 22 -1.90 -9.73 19.00
N ARG A 23 -3.14 -9.67 19.48
CA ARG A 23 -3.71 -8.49 20.15
C ARG A 23 -2.90 -8.13 21.39
N VAL A 24 -2.62 -9.11 22.25
CA VAL A 24 -1.85 -8.89 23.49
C VAL A 24 -0.46 -8.33 23.19
N LYS A 25 0.25 -8.88 22.20
CA LYS A 25 1.57 -8.38 21.76
C LYS A 25 1.52 -6.93 21.28
N ILE A 26 0.49 -6.56 20.51
CA ILE A 26 0.32 -5.18 20.04
C ILE A 26 0.10 -4.25 21.23
N VAL A 27 -0.78 -4.62 22.17
CA VAL A 27 -1.07 -3.82 23.36
C VAL A 27 0.18 -3.62 24.22
N GLU A 28 0.92 -4.70 24.48
CA GLU A 28 2.17 -4.66 25.25
C GLU A 28 3.19 -3.72 24.59
N GLU A 29 3.46 -3.91 23.30
CA GLU A 29 4.46 -3.11 22.59
C GLU A 29 4.08 -1.63 22.52
N LEU A 30 2.83 -1.31 22.19
CA LEU A 30 2.37 0.08 22.10
C LEU A 30 2.24 0.74 23.47
N SER A 31 2.15 -0.02 24.58
CA SER A 31 2.15 0.55 25.93
C SER A 31 3.44 1.28 26.29
N HIS A 32 4.55 0.96 25.60
CA HIS A 32 5.83 1.65 25.75
C HIS A 32 5.86 3.03 25.08
N LEU A 33 4.83 3.38 24.31
CA LEU A 33 4.71 4.64 23.57
C LEU A 33 3.59 5.49 24.21
N PRO A 34 3.90 6.37 25.18
CA PRO A 34 2.88 7.08 25.97
C PRO A 34 2.02 8.05 25.15
N SER A 35 2.50 8.48 23.99
CA SER A 35 1.77 9.34 23.04
C SER A 35 0.82 8.56 22.11
N VAL A 36 0.89 7.23 22.08
CA VAL A 36 0.07 6.37 21.23
C VAL A 36 -1.08 5.77 22.04
N HIS A 37 -2.32 6.06 21.66
CA HIS A 37 -3.49 5.49 22.31
C HIS A 37 -4.21 4.51 21.39
N ILE A 38 -4.57 3.34 21.91
CA ILE A 38 -5.36 2.34 21.18
C ILE A 38 -6.84 2.69 21.37
N ASP A 39 -7.50 3.12 20.29
CA ASP A 39 -8.93 3.41 20.29
C ASP A 39 -9.75 2.15 19.99
N GLU A 40 -9.25 1.28 19.11
CA GLU A 40 -9.90 0.02 18.74
C GLU A 40 -8.86 -1.03 18.38
N ILE A 41 -9.06 -2.27 18.81
CA ILE A 41 -8.30 -3.42 18.32
C ILE A 41 -9.22 -4.65 18.20
N SER A 42 -9.49 -5.07 16.97
CA SER A 42 -10.39 -6.18 16.66
C SER A 42 -9.66 -7.26 15.88
N VAL A 43 -9.45 -8.41 16.53
CA VAL A 43 -8.92 -9.62 15.87
C VAL A 43 -9.88 -10.12 14.79
N ALA A 44 -11.19 -10.08 15.06
CA ALA A 44 -12.21 -10.51 14.11
C ALA A 44 -12.21 -9.66 12.83
N ASP A 45 -11.99 -8.36 12.95
CA ASP A 45 -11.99 -7.44 11.82
C ASP A 45 -10.60 -7.18 11.23
N GLN A 46 -9.55 -7.77 11.82
CA GLN A 46 -8.15 -7.56 11.44
C GLN A 46 -7.81 -6.05 11.47
N ARG A 47 -8.26 -5.36 12.51
CA ARG A 47 -8.33 -3.89 12.57
C ARG A 47 -7.68 -3.35 13.83
N LEU A 48 -6.89 -2.29 13.65
CA LEU A 48 -6.28 -1.51 14.72
C LEU A 48 -6.48 -0.03 14.43
N VAL A 49 -7.13 0.69 15.35
CA VAL A 49 -7.31 2.15 15.28
C VAL A 49 -6.52 2.77 16.42
N LEU A 50 -5.63 3.68 16.07
CA LEU A 50 -4.79 4.41 17.03
C LEU A 50 -5.15 5.89 16.99
N ARG A 51 -5.15 6.54 18.15
CA ARG A 51 -5.16 8.00 18.28
C ARG A 51 -3.76 8.47 18.64
N LEU A 52 -3.26 9.38 17.82
CA LEU A 52 -1.91 9.95 17.88
C LEU A 52 -1.99 11.46 18.11
N ASN A 53 -0.88 12.04 18.56
CA ASN A 53 -0.64 13.47 18.72
C ASN A 53 0.73 13.84 18.12
N GLU A 54 1.13 15.12 18.20
CA GLU A 54 2.41 15.62 17.66
C GLU A 54 3.66 14.94 18.27
N SER A 55 3.56 14.40 19.48
CA SER A 55 4.65 13.66 20.15
C SER A 55 4.64 12.15 19.83
N SER A 56 3.73 11.70 18.97
CA SER A 56 3.64 10.30 18.55
C SER A 56 4.63 10.00 17.43
N PRO A 57 5.16 8.77 17.36
CA PRO A 57 5.77 8.29 16.12
C PRO A 57 4.78 8.39 14.97
N SER A 58 5.28 8.61 13.76
CA SER A 58 4.47 8.63 12.56
C SER A 58 3.76 7.29 12.33
N ALA A 59 2.63 7.32 11.63
CA ALA A 59 1.92 6.09 11.23
C ALA A 59 2.83 5.08 10.53
N PHE A 60 3.83 5.55 9.78
CA PHE A 60 4.83 4.71 9.10
C PHE A 60 5.80 4.05 10.07
N GLU A 61 6.26 4.77 11.10
CA GLU A 61 7.13 4.20 12.14
C GLU A 61 6.39 3.15 12.95
N ILE A 62 5.11 3.39 13.27
CA ILE A 62 4.26 2.41 13.94
C ILE A 62 4.05 1.18 13.05
N GLN A 63 3.75 1.36 11.75
CA GLN A 63 3.64 0.24 10.82
C GLN A 63 4.94 -0.59 10.79
N ASN A 64 6.10 0.06 10.65
CA ASN A 64 7.40 -0.61 10.65
C ASN A 64 7.65 -1.37 11.95
N LEU A 65 7.25 -0.83 13.10
CA LEU A 65 7.33 -1.52 14.38
C LEU A 65 6.46 -2.79 14.39
N LEU A 66 5.20 -2.69 13.92
CA LEU A 66 4.29 -3.84 13.86
C LEU A 66 4.81 -4.93 12.90
N GLU A 67 5.34 -4.54 11.74
CA GLU A 67 5.84 -5.50 10.75
C GLU A 67 7.19 -6.10 11.15
N ASN A 68 8.16 -5.30 11.57
CA ASN A 68 9.53 -5.79 11.80
C ASN A 68 9.74 -6.36 13.20
N LYS A 69 9.14 -5.75 14.24
CA LYS A 69 9.31 -6.23 15.62
C LYS A 69 8.31 -7.32 15.97
N LEU A 70 7.04 -7.14 15.60
CA LEU A 70 5.98 -8.09 15.95
C LEU A 70 5.73 -9.15 14.87
N GLN A 71 6.31 -9.00 13.67
CA GLN A 71 6.11 -9.91 12.55
C GLN A 71 4.63 -10.01 12.14
N LEU A 72 3.91 -8.88 12.24
CA LEU A 72 2.50 -8.77 11.91
C LEU A 72 2.32 -7.95 10.63
N ASN A 73 1.89 -8.61 9.55
CA ASN A 73 1.60 -7.95 8.28
C ASN A 73 0.57 -6.83 8.48
N THR A 74 0.96 -5.62 8.10
CA THR A 74 0.20 -4.41 8.41
C THR A 74 0.04 -3.54 7.17
N ILE A 75 -1.15 -2.96 6.99
CA ILE A 75 -1.45 -2.01 5.92
C ILE A 75 -2.08 -0.77 6.55
N ILE A 76 -1.55 0.42 6.27
CA ILE A 76 -2.22 1.66 6.64
C ILE A 76 -3.45 1.83 5.74
N ARG A 77 -4.63 1.84 6.34
CA ARG A 77 -5.90 2.14 5.63
C ARG A 77 -6.16 3.65 5.58
N GLY A 78 -5.58 4.41 6.50
CA GLY A 78 -5.36 5.85 6.40
C GLY A 78 -5.04 6.49 7.76
N ALA A 79 -4.73 7.79 7.76
CA ALA A 79 -4.56 8.62 8.96
C ALA A 79 -5.02 10.06 8.69
N GLY A 80 -5.67 10.74 9.64
CA GLY A 80 -6.22 12.10 9.51
C GLY A 80 -6.56 12.54 8.06
N ASP A 81 -5.81 13.53 7.58
CA ASP A 81 -5.93 14.14 6.25
C ASP A 81 -5.05 13.50 5.15
N PHE A 82 -4.57 12.27 5.36
CA PHE A 82 -3.67 11.62 4.41
C PHE A 82 -4.33 11.47 3.04
N VAL A 83 -3.52 11.66 2.00
CA VAL A 83 -3.93 11.38 0.63
C VAL A 83 -3.73 9.90 0.38
N ALA A 84 -4.82 9.22 0.00
CA ALA A 84 -4.79 7.82 -0.40
C ALA A 84 -5.00 7.71 -1.90
N ALA A 85 -4.19 6.88 -2.56
CA ALA A 85 -4.36 6.53 -3.96
C ALA A 85 -4.16 5.04 -4.18
N VAL A 86 -4.74 4.51 -5.24
CA VAL A 86 -4.63 3.11 -5.64
C VAL A 86 -4.46 3.02 -7.14
N SER A 87 -3.65 2.08 -7.60
CA SER A 87 -3.57 1.70 -9.01
C SER A 87 -3.81 0.20 -9.12
N GLU A 88 -4.82 -0.17 -9.91
CA GLU A 88 -5.04 -1.55 -10.31
C GLU A 88 -4.27 -1.80 -11.60
N ILE A 89 -3.23 -2.61 -11.49
CA ILE A 89 -2.32 -2.90 -12.60
C ILE A 89 -2.89 -4.07 -13.39
N ARG A 90 -2.96 -3.90 -14.71
CA ARG A 90 -3.30 -4.95 -15.66
C ARG A 90 -2.20 -5.08 -16.70
N GLY A 91 -1.93 -6.31 -17.09
CA GLY A 91 -0.97 -6.62 -18.13
C GLY A 91 -1.36 -6.05 -19.49
N SER A 92 -0.36 -5.77 -20.31
CA SER A 92 -0.56 -5.47 -21.72
C SER A 92 -1.04 -6.73 -22.47
N SER A 93 -1.39 -6.58 -23.74
CA SER A 93 -1.84 -7.72 -24.56
C SER A 93 -0.77 -8.80 -24.73
N ARG A 94 0.51 -8.45 -24.56
CA ARG A 94 1.64 -9.39 -24.55
C ARG A 94 1.79 -10.15 -23.23
N TYR A 95 1.21 -9.63 -22.14
CA TYR A 95 1.31 -10.20 -20.80
C TYR A 95 -0.07 -10.29 -20.12
N PRO A 96 -1.07 -10.96 -20.73
CA PRO A 96 -2.46 -10.93 -20.26
C PRO A 96 -2.66 -11.57 -18.87
N GLY A 97 -1.70 -12.38 -18.41
CA GLY A 97 -1.71 -12.98 -17.07
C GLY A 97 -1.29 -12.03 -15.95
N VAL A 98 -0.79 -10.83 -16.26
CA VAL A 98 -0.29 -9.88 -15.26
C VAL A 98 -1.44 -9.11 -14.63
N PHE A 99 -1.46 -9.11 -13.30
CA PHE A 99 -2.41 -8.34 -12.51
C PHE A 99 -1.78 -7.94 -11.18
N GLY A 100 -2.17 -6.80 -10.64
CA GLY A 100 -1.66 -6.34 -9.36
C GLY A 100 -2.41 -5.16 -8.80
N VAL A 101 -2.08 -4.81 -7.56
CA VAL A 101 -2.58 -3.62 -6.89
C VAL A 101 -1.41 -2.91 -6.24
N ALA A 102 -1.33 -1.61 -6.49
CA ALA A 102 -0.44 -0.69 -5.81
C ALA A 102 -1.25 0.33 -4.99
N ARG A 103 -0.79 0.61 -3.78
CA ARG A 103 -1.43 1.52 -2.84
C ARG A 103 -0.43 2.59 -2.43
N PHE A 104 -0.92 3.81 -2.36
CA PHE A 104 -0.18 4.98 -1.90
C PHE A 104 -0.89 5.57 -0.71
N VAL A 105 -0.14 5.86 0.34
CA VAL A 105 -0.61 6.59 1.51
C VAL A 105 0.39 7.69 1.80
N GLN A 106 -0.03 8.94 1.68
CA GLN A 106 0.83 10.09 1.87
C GLN A 106 0.36 10.97 3.03
N ASN A 107 1.29 11.30 3.92
CA ASN A 107 1.04 12.26 5.00
C ASN A 107 1.17 13.71 4.53
N GLU A 108 0.82 14.65 5.42
CA GLU A 108 0.90 16.10 5.16
C GLU A 108 2.32 16.60 4.87
N HIS A 109 3.35 15.91 5.36
CA HIS A 109 4.75 16.19 5.08
C HIS A 109 5.26 15.59 3.76
N LYS A 110 4.35 15.14 2.88
CA LYS A 110 4.66 14.52 1.58
C LYS A 110 5.49 13.25 1.65
N GLN A 111 5.54 12.59 2.81
CA GLN A 111 6.12 11.25 2.91
C GLN A 111 5.08 10.25 2.43
N CYS A 112 5.38 9.55 1.34
CA CYS A 112 4.48 8.59 0.72
C CYS A 112 4.96 7.17 1.00
N LEU A 113 4.10 6.32 1.56
CA LEU A 113 4.31 4.89 1.52
C LEU A 113 3.70 4.32 0.26
N PHE A 114 4.48 3.49 -0.40
CA PHE A 114 4.08 2.68 -1.53
C PHE A 114 4.08 1.22 -1.13
N ASP A 115 2.96 0.53 -1.39
CA ASP A 115 2.79 -0.90 -1.19
C ASP A 115 2.18 -1.49 -2.45
N ALA A 116 2.93 -2.32 -3.16
CA ALA A 116 2.48 -2.95 -4.39
C ALA A 116 2.71 -4.46 -4.37
N VAL A 117 1.72 -5.18 -4.88
CA VAL A 117 1.83 -6.61 -5.10
C VAL A 117 1.31 -6.92 -6.52
N ILE A 118 2.16 -7.56 -7.31
CA ILE A 118 1.92 -7.86 -8.73
C ILE A 118 2.22 -9.34 -8.97
N ALA A 119 1.35 -10.03 -9.70
CA ALA A 119 1.46 -11.45 -10.00
C ALA A 119 1.32 -11.70 -11.51
N GLY A 120 1.63 -12.92 -11.93
CA GLY A 120 1.60 -13.33 -13.35
C GLY A 120 2.84 -12.89 -14.13
N LEU A 121 3.92 -12.57 -13.41
CA LEU A 121 5.21 -12.21 -13.98
C LEU A 121 6.00 -13.49 -14.32
N ILE A 122 7.02 -13.32 -15.15
CA ILE A 122 8.09 -14.29 -15.27
C ILE A 122 9.20 -13.90 -14.29
N ASP A 123 10.00 -14.86 -13.84
CA ASP A 123 11.09 -14.53 -12.93
C ASP A 123 12.19 -13.77 -13.68
N SER A 124 12.23 -12.46 -13.39
CA SER A 124 13.10 -11.48 -14.01
C SER A 124 13.21 -10.25 -13.12
N SER A 125 13.93 -9.24 -13.63
CA SER A 125 14.06 -7.94 -12.97
C SER A 125 13.13 -6.91 -13.58
N TYR A 126 12.46 -6.16 -12.71
CA TYR A 126 11.46 -5.18 -13.09
C TYR A 126 11.72 -3.82 -12.46
N ASN A 127 11.27 -2.77 -13.16
CA ASN A 127 11.18 -1.41 -12.66
C ASN A 127 9.70 -1.04 -12.47
N ILE A 128 9.44 -0.19 -11.48
CA ILE A 128 8.13 0.42 -11.26
C ILE A 128 8.29 1.93 -11.31
N GLY A 129 7.48 2.57 -12.14
CA GLY A 129 7.54 4.01 -12.39
C GLY A 129 6.18 4.62 -12.67
N ILE A 130 6.07 5.92 -12.41
CA ILE A 130 4.90 6.72 -12.80
C ILE A 130 5.19 7.34 -14.17
N HIS A 131 4.23 7.22 -15.08
CA HIS A 131 4.32 7.73 -16.45
C HIS A 131 3.45 8.96 -16.65
N GLU A 132 3.68 9.68 -17.75
CA GLU A 132 3.06 10.98 -18.02
C GLU A 132 1.53 10.94 -18.07
N TYR A 133 0.94 9.93 -18.71
CA TYR A 133 -0.50 9.83 -18.98
C TYR A 133 -1.13 8.60 -18.35
N GLY A 134 -2.42 8.71 -18.03
CA GLY A 134 -3.29 7.59 -17.64
C GLY A 134 -4.01 6.93 -18.82
N ASP A 135 -3.48 7.05 -20.04
CA ASP A 135 -4.09 6.49 -21.24
C ASP A 135 -3.68 5.03 -21.44
N LEU A 136 -4.59 4.11 -21.12
CA LEU A 136 -4.41 2.65 -21.25
C LEU A 136 -5.05 2.09 -22.54
N SER A 137 -5.34 2.94 -23.54
CA SER A 137 -6.05 2.54 -24.77
C SER A 137 -5.20 1.70 -25.72
N ASP A 138 -3.88 1.86 -25.69
CA ASP A 138 -2.94 1.09 -26.50
C ASP A 138 -2.71 -0.31 -25.92
N SER A 139 -2.74 -1.33 -26.78
CA SER A 139 -2.61 -2.72 -26.38
C SER A 139 -1.25 -3.08 -25.77
N ASP A 140 -0.20 -2.33 -26.14
CA ASP A 140 1.16 -2.47 -25.59
C ASP A 140 1.45 -1.40 -24.52
N LEU A 141 0.45 -0.62 -24.13
CA LEU A 141 0.49 0.44 -23.12
C LEU A 141 1.47 1.58 -23.46
N LYS A 142 1.79 1.82 -24.72
CA LYS A 142 2.72 2.90 -25.13
C LYS A 142 2.12 4.30 -24.98
N SER A 143 0.78 4.42 -25.00
CA SER A 143 0.07 5.70 -24.83
C SER A 143 0.25 6.35 -23.45
N ILE A 144 0.80 5.63 -22.47
CA ILE A 144 1.07 6.19 -21.16
C ILE A 144 2.20 7.23 -21.16
N GLY A 145 3.00 7.29 -22.24
CA GLY A 145 4.11 8.23 -22.36
C GLY A 145 5.34 7.84 -21.55
N ASP A 146 6.24 8.80 -21.38
CA ASP A 146 7.55 8.58 -20.74
C ASP A 146 7.42 8.37 -19.21
N GLU A 147 8.38 7.65 -18.63
CA GLU A 147 8.52 7.56 -17.17
C GLU A 147 8.97 8.92 -16.62
N ILE A 148 8.17 9.51 -15.74
CA ILE A 148 8.43 10.82 -15.14
C ILE A 148 8.84 10.74 -13.67
N PHE A 149 8.67 9.59 -13.03
CA PHE A 149 9.08 9.37 -11.65
C PHE A 149 9.37 7.89 -11.39
N ASN A 150 10.59 7.60 -10.96
CA ASN A 150 10.98 6.25 -10.59
C ASN A 150 10.58 5.91 -9.15
N ILE A 151 9.81 4.84 -8.95
CA ILE A 151 9.46 4.35 -7.61
C ILE A 151 10.52 3.37 -7.11
N SER A 152 10.83 2.38 -7.94
CA SER A 152 11.79 1.34 -7.59
C SER A 152 12.35 0.69 -8.84
N THR A 153 13.65 0.40 -8.80
CA THR A 153 14.37 -0.27 -9.87
C THR A 153 14.88 -1.62 -9.42
N ASP A 154 15.15 -2.47 -10.40
CA ASP A 154 15.84 -3.75 -10.22
C ASP A 154 15.18 -4.71 -9.22
N ILE A 155 13.85 -4.75 -9.24
CA ILE A 155 13.07 -5.59 -8.33
C ILE A 155 12.91 -6.97 -8.95
N GLN A 156 13.41 -7.98 -8.25
CA GLN A 156 13.27 -9.37 -8.70
C GLN A 156 11.85 -9.88 -8.43
N SER A 157 11.25 -10.49 -9.45
CA SER A 157 10.11 -11.39 -9.24
C SER A 157 10.60 -12.71 -8.64
N ILE A 158 9.82 -13.28 -7.73
CA ILE A 158 10.02 -14.61 -7.15
C ILE A 158 8.72 -15.39 -7.34
N ASP A 159 8.79 -16.57 -7.96
CA ASP A 159 7.63 -17.42 -8.26
C ASP A 159 6.53 -16.67 -9.04
N GLY A 160 6.94 -15.86 -10.02
CA GLY A 160 6.08 -15.05 -10.87
C GLY A 160 5.34 -13.91 -10.17
N LYS A 161 5.88 -13.48 -9.02
CA LYS A 161 5.28 -12.45 -8.16
C LYS A 161 6.31 -11.46 -7.68
N LEU A 162 5.85 -10.23 -7.53
CA LEU A 162 6.64 -9.11 -7.08
C LEU A 162 5.88 -8.39 -5.96
N SER A 163 6.54 -8.16 -4.84
CA SER A 163 6.01 -7.42 -3.70
C SER A 163 6.99 -6.32 -3.31
N VAL A 164 6.52 -5.09 -3.25
CA VAL A 164 7.35 -3.91 -2.95
C VAL A 164 6.68 -3.09 -1.87
N LYS A 165 7.40 -2.85 -0.79
CA LYS A 165 7.05 -1.85 0.22
C LYS A 165 8.17 -0.83 0.32
N LYS A 166 7.86 0.44 0.11
CA LYS A 166 8.87 1.49 0.10
C LYS A 166 8.32 2.81 0.61
N LYS A 167 9.09 3.47 1.46
CA LYS A 167 8.90 4.90 1.75
C LYS A 167 9.52 5.70 0.61
N ILE A 168 8.73 6.56 -0.01
CA ILE A 168 9.12 7.43 -1.11
C ILE A 168 9.12 8.86 -0.60
N GLU A 169 10.25 9.53 -0.78
CA GLU A 169 10.42 10.96 -0.53
C GLU A 169 10.25 11.74 -1.83
N ASN A 170 9.89 13.01 -1.74
CA ASN A 170 9.74 13.92 -2.89
C ASN A 170 8.69 13.49 -3.95
N LEU A 171 7.77 12.60 -3.57
CA LEU A 171 6.58 12.30 -4.37
C LEU A 171 5.42 13.13 -3.81
N ASP A 172 4.60 13.76 -4.66
CA ASP A 172 3.34 14.36 -4.25
C ASP A 172 2.22 13.59 -4.94
N ILE A 173 1.65 12.59 -4.26
CA ILE A 173 0.74 11.63 -4.89
C ILE A 173 -0.54 12.33 -5.36
N ALA A 174 -0.95 13.41 -4.70
CA ALA A 174 -2.14 14.17 -5.10
C ALA A 174 -2.02 14.73 -6.52
N THR A 175 -0.80 15.11 -6.93
CA THR A 175 -0.49 15.62 -8.26
C THR A 175 -0.34 14.53 -9.33
N LYS A 176 -0.21 13.26 -8.92
CA LYS A 176 -0.02 12.12 -9.82
C LYS A 176 -1.31 11.33 -10.09
N ILE A 177 -2.42 11.71 -9.46
CA ILE A 177 -3.72 11.12 -9.73
C ILE A 177 -4.12 11.36 -11.20
N GLY A 178 -4.59 10.33 -11.87
CA GLY A 178 -4.95 10.36 -13.29
C GLY A 178 -3.78 10.01 -14.22
N GLN A 179 -2.56 9.93 -13.69
CA GLN A 179 -1.41 9.37 -14.41
C GLN A 179 -1.37 7.85 -14.21
N SER A 180 -0.51 7.16 -14.96
CA SER A 180 -0.37 5.71 -14.81
C SER A 180 0.85 5.33 -13.98
N LEU A 181 0.70 4.22 -13.27
CA LEU A 181 1.78 3.46 -12.67
C LEU A 181 2.03 2.26 -13.56
N ALA A 182 3.27 2.05 -13.98
CA ALA A 182 3.64 0.95 -14.86
C ALA A 182 4.72 0.07 -14.23
N ILE A 183 4.71 -1.19 -14.64
CA ILE A 183 5.79 -2.15 -14.42
C ILE A 183 6.47 -2.43 -15.76
N THR A 184 7.78 -2.27 -15.78
CA THR A 184 8.60 -2.39 -16.99
C THR A 184 9.66 -3.47 -16.75
N ASN A 185 9.86 -4.37 -17.71
CA ASN A 185 10.94 -5.33 -17.63
C ASN A 185 12.27 -4.62 -17.87
N LYS A 186 13.22 -4.81 -16.95
CA LYS A 186 14.51 -4.11 -16.95
C LYS A 186 15.37 -4.49 -18.16
N ASN A 187 15.22 -5.71 -18.68
CA ASN A 187 16.13 -6.27 -19.69
C ASN A 187 15.81 -5.78 -21.11
N ASP A 188 14.53 -5.72 -21.46
CA ASP A 188 14.04 -5.34 -22.79
C ASP A 188 13.36 -3.97 -22.83
N GLY A 189 13.01 -3.41 -21.66
CA GLY A 189 12.31 -2.12 -21.56
C GLY A 189 10.82 -2.22 -21.86
N ASP A 190 10.26 -3.43 -22.00
CA ASP A 190 8.85 -3.60 -22.31
C ASP A 190 7.96 -3.23 -21.12
N ILE A 191 6.90 -2.46 -21.39
CA ILE A 191 5.84 -2.19 -20.42
C ILE A 191 4.98 -3.45 -20.30
N ILE A 192 5.10 -4.09 -19.15
CA ILE A 192 4.49 -5.39 -18.87
C ILE A 192 3.04 -5.21 -18.42
N GLY A 193 2.78 -4.16 -17.66
CA GLY A 193 1.44 -3.80 -17.20
C GLY A 193 1.41 -2.38 -16.66
N ALA A 194 0.22 -1.79 -16.66
CA ALA A 194 0.01 -0.46 -16.11
C ALA A 194 -1.39 -0.33 -15.51
N GLY A 195 -1.57 0.71 -14.71
CA GLY A 195 -2.86 1.06 -14.12
C GLY A 195 -2.92 2.55 -13.81
N VAL A 196 -4.08 3.18 -13.99
CA VAL A 196 -4.28 4.58 -13.62
C VAL A 196 -4.25 4.72 -12.10
N ILE A 197 -3.48 5.68 -11.61
CA ILE A 197 -3.46 6.08 -10.21
C ILE A 197 -4.76 6.83 -9.92
N ALA A 198 -5.68 6.16 -9.26
CA ALA A 198 -6.97 6.69 -8.86
C ALA A 198 -6.95 7.15 -7.40
N ARG A 199 -7.84 8.10 -7.06
CA ARG A 199 -8.11 8.44 -5.66
C ARG A 199 -8.67 7.22 -4.94
N ALA A 200 -8.12 6.93 -3.78
CA ALA A 200 -8.67 5.95 -2.85
C ALA A 200 -9.41 6.66 -1.71
N SER A 201 -10.32 5.95 -1.06
CA SER A 201 -11.05 6.51 0.07
C SER A 201 -10.10 6.81 1.23
N LYS A 202 -10.33 7.97 1.88
CA LYS A 202 -9.77 8.28 3.19
C LYS A 202 -10.32 7.31 4.26
N ILE A 203 -9.74 7.34 5.45
CA ILE A 203 -10.13 6.51 6.61
C ILE A 203 -11.65 6.51 6.81
N MET A 204 -12.18 5.39 7.32
CA MET A 204 -13.57 5.22 7.73
C MET A 204 -14.62 5.26 6.61
N ASN A 205 -14.26 5.65 5.37
CA ASN A 205 -15.20 5.71 4.25
C ASN A 205 -15.20 4.47 3.34
N ASN A 206 -14.28 3.53 3.54
CA ASN A 206 -14.28 2.26 2.79
C ASN A 206 -14.30 1.06 3.73
N LEU A 207 -15.51 0.64 4.09
CA LEU A 207 -15.80 -0.56 4.87
C LEU A 207 -15.81 -1.85 4.02
N LYS A 208 -15.47 -1.79 2.72
CA LYS A 208 -15.49 -2.97 1.85
C LYS A 208 -14.36 -3.93 2.26
N LYS A 209 -14.74 -5.02 2.93
CA LYS A 209 -13.84 -6.16 3.23
C LYS A 209 -13.48 -6.96 1.99
N VAL A 210 -14.32 -6.88 0.95
CA VAL A 210 -14.26 -7.70 -0.27
C VAL A 210 -14.35 -6.79 -1.50
N CYS A 211 -13.45 -6.97 -2.47
CA CYS A 211 -13.54 -6.28 -3.75
C CYS A 211 -14.62 -6.94 -4.62
N ALA A 212 -15.55 -6.16 -5.18
CA ALA A 212 -16.63 -6.70 -6.02
C ALA A 212 -16.14 -7.28 -7.37
N CYS A 213 -14.96 -6.86 -7.84
CA CYS A 213 -14.37 -7.34 -9.09
C CYS A 213 -13.69 -8.71 -8.93
N SER A 214 -13.09 -8.97 -7.75
CA SER A 214 -12.36 -10.22 -7.47
C SER A 214 -13.10 -11.17 -6.53
N GLY A 215 -14.09 -10.69 -5.78
CA GLY A 215 -14.78 -11.43 -4.72
C GLY A 215 -13.91 -11.75 -3.50
N ARG A 216 -12.70 -11.16 -3.41
CA ARG A 216 -11.68 -11.53 -2.43
C ARG A 216 -11.40 -10.43 -1.41
N THR A 217 -10.88 -10.85 -0.25
CA THR A 217 -10.41 -9.97 0.82
C THR A 217 -8.99 -9.45 0.56
N LEU A 218 -8.64 -8.34 1.20
CA LEU A 218 -7.28 -7.75 1.16
C LEU A 218 -6.17 -8.76 1.51
N TRP A 219 -6.49 -9.76 2.34
CA TRP A 219 -5.54 -10.79 2.76
C TRP A 219 -5.47 -11.94 1.76
N GLU A 220 -6.58 -12.34 1.13
CA GLU A 220 -6.60 -13.36 0.08
C GLU A 220 -5.88 -12.90 -1.18
N GLU A 221 -5.98 -11.61 -1.52
CA GLU A 221 -5.17 -10.98 -2.56
C GLU A 221 -3.67 -11.12 -2.26
N ARG A 222 -3.27 -11.13 -0.98
CA ARG A 222 -1.87 -11.30 -0.55
C ARG A 222 -1.46 -12.77 -0.36
N GLN A 223 -2.37 -13.65 0.09
CA GLN A 223 -2.10 -15.06 0.38
C GLN A 223 -2.03 -15.97 -0.85
N ILE A 224 -2.84 -15.70 -1.88
CA ILE A 224 -2.68 -16.39 -3.18
C ILE A 224 -1.32 -16.02 -3.80
N ILE A 225 -0.76 -14.89 -3.37
CA ILE A 225 0.59 -14.45 -3.73
C ILE A 225 1.66 -15.14 -2.87
N ASP A 226 1.38 -15.59 -1.65
CA ASP A 226 2.35 -16.35 -0.82
C ASP A 226 2.31 -17.89 -0.97
N GLY A 227 1.55 -18.44 -1.93
CA GLY A 227 1.72 -19.83 -2.39
C GLY A 227 1.53 -20.92 -1.33
N LYS A 228 0.71 -20.70 -0.28
CA LYS A 228 0.31 -21.77 0.64
C LYS A 228 -1.17 -22.08 0.49
N GLN A 229 -1.48 -23.03 -0.38
CA GLN A 229 -2.58 -23.96 -0.12
C GLN A 229 -2.13 -24.87 1.03
N PHE A 230 -3.05 -25.17 1.94
CA PHE A 230 -2.83 -26.17 2.99
C PHE A 230 -2.47 -27.53 2.38
#